data_AF-A0A3B8JNC3-F1
#
_entry.id   AF-A0A3B8JNC3-F1
#
_cell.length_a   1.000
_cell.length_b   1.000
_cell.length_c   1.000
_cell.angle_alpha   90.00
_cell.angle_beta   90.00
_cell.angle_gamma   90.00
#
_symmetry.space_group_name_H-M   'P 1'
#
loop_
_entity.id
_entity.type
_entity.pdbx_description
1 polymer ?
#
loop_
_entity_poly.entity_id
_entity_poly.type
_entity_poly.pdbx_seq_one_letter_code
_entity_poly.pdbx_strand_id
1 'polypeptide(L)'
;SEKGHFVLKGRLYVFLAPLLNGRYTFDEIVEKLQGQASATEISYALTLLERKGYITQADDTLQSKAAAFWNLLDIDTQVATHRLEQTGVSVTAFGNVLTEPFISTLESLAIHVSDEGEFKLALTDDYLQVGLDNFNQNALLSSQPWLLIKPVGAVIWIGPIFQPGKTGCWECLAQRLRINRQLESSIQQHQGISTPFPISRSVLPSTLQTGLNLAATETAKWITGSQKQQLESTIITFDLVNLNLQRHVMVRRPQCPRCGDSKYLSQQKPQPLLLTSQKKLFTADGGHRTCSPQQTLRRYEHLISPITGVVKTLSSSLQGSDGLIHAYQAEHAFPEESNDPETWHQTLRHKSAGKGKTDVQARVSCLGEAIERYSGIYSGDEIRVRGKYSQMGESAIHPYALSHYSESQYRSRYEWNQHHQLIQWVPDPFDEEREIDWTPVWSLTHQVFKYLPTAYCYYGYALPEDHGFCWPDSNGNAAGNTKEEAILQGFMELVERDAVALWWYNRVQRPGVQLESFDEPYLEAIANYYQTLSREFWVLDITSDLNIPTFAAISRRTHKQPEDIFFGFGAHFDPKVALLRAVTEMNQ
;
A
#
# COMPACT_ATOMS: atom_id res chain seq x y z
N SER A 1 -12.14 27.48 -23.47
CA SER A 1 -10.76 27.14 -23.04
C SER A 1 -10.53 25.66 -23.30
N GLU A 2 -9.29 25.17 -23.18
CA GLU A 2 -8.97 23.73 -23.30
C GLU A 2 -9.73 22.85 -22.28
N LYS A 3 -10.27 23.44 -21.21
CA LYS A 3 -11.01 22.75 -20.15
C LYS A 3 -12.54 22.86 -20.24
N GLY A 4 -13.08 23.56 -21.24
CA GLY A 4 -14.53 23.70 -21.38
C GLY A 4 -14.99 24.86 -22.27
N HIS A 5 -16.30 24.91 -22.53
CA HIS A 5 -16.94 25.94 -23.34
C HIS A 5 -18.00 26.64 -22.49
N PHE A 6 -18.07 27.97 -22.59
CA PHE A 6 -19.06 28.78 -21.89
C PHE A 6 -19.84 29.59 -22.93
N VAL A 7 -21.16 29.62 -22.79
CA VAL A 7 -22.03 30.41 -23.67
C VAL A 7 -22.64 31.54 -22.86
N LEU A 8 -22.23 32.77 -23.17
CA LEU A 8 -22.82 33.98 -22.61
C LEU A 8 -24.02 34.38 -23.48
N LYS A 9 -25.21 34.50 -22.88
CA LYS A 9 -26.42 34.97 -23.56
C LYS A 9 -26.71 36.41 -23.18
N GLY A 10 -26.72 37.30 -24.17
CA GLY A 10 -27.10 38.70 -23.98
C GLY A 10 -26.46 39.61 -25.03
N ARG A 11 -27.22 40.59 -25.53
CA ARG A 11 -26.78 41.56 -26.53
C ARG A 11 -25.48 42.27 -26.12
N LEU A 12 -25.40 42.65 -24.85
CA LEU A 12 -24.26 43.37 -24.30
C LEU A 12 -22.95 42.56 -24.30
N TYR A 13 -23.01 41.24 -24.09
CA TYR A 13 -21.83 40.39 -24.14
C TYR A 13 -21.25 40.25 -25.55
N VAL A 14 -22.10 40.31 -26.58
CA VAL A 14 -21.65 40.30 -27.99
C VAL A 14 -20.82 41.54 -28.29
N PHE A 15 -21.19 42.69 -27.73
CA PHE A 15 -20.46 43.94 -27.89
C PHE A 15 -19.20 44.03 -27.01
N LEU A 16 -19.25 43.50 -25.78
CA LEU A 16 -18.12 43.51 -24.86
C LEU A 16 -17.02 42.51 -25.25
N ALA A 17 -17.38 41.30 -25.69
CA ALA A 17 -16.41 40.24 -25.98
C ALA A 17 -15.21 40.65 -26.86
N PRO A 18 -15.36 41.34 -28.00
CA PRO A 18 -14.22 41.76 -28.83
C PRO A 18 -13.34 42.83 -28.16
N LEU A 19 -13.86 43.55 -27.16
CA LEU A 19 -13.16 44.61 -26.42
C LEU A 19 -12.48 44.08 -25.15
N LEU A 20 -12.82 42.87 -24.68
CA LEU A 20 -12.23 42.25 -23.50
C LEU A 20 -10.98 41.42 -23.86
N ASN A 21 -10.04 42.06 -24.57
CA ASN A 21 -8.80 41.45 -25.04
C ASN A 21 -7.55 41.96 -24.29
N GLY A 22 -7.76 42.74 -23.22
CA GLY A 22 -6.69 43.33 -22.41
C GLY A 22 -6.09 44.63 -22.96
N ARG A 23 -6.60 45.19 -24.07
CA ARG A 23 -6.06 46.41 -24.69
C ARG A 23 -6.87 47.68 -24.43
N TYR A 24 -7.99 47.56 -23.73
CA TYR A 24 -8.92 48.66 -23.51
C TYR A 24 -9.20 48.81 -22.02
N THR A 25 -9.06 50.02 -21.53
CA THR A 25 -9.48 50.43 -20.20
C THR A 25 -11.00 50.54 -20.12
N PHE A 26 -11.56 50.62 -18.91
CA PHE A 26 -13.00 50.79 -18.72
C PHE A 26 -13.55 52.00 -19.49
N ASP A 27 -12.86 53.14 -19.43
CA ASP A 27 -13.31 54.38 -20.07
C ASP A 27 -13.28 54.25 -21.60
N GLU A 28 -12.26 53.60 -22.18
CA GLU A 28 -12.19 53.34 -23.62
C GLU A 28 -13.26 52.35 -24.09
N ILE A 29 -13.64 51.37 -23.25
CA ILE A 29 -14.76 50.46 -23.54
C ILE A 29 -16.08 51.23 -23.55
N VAL A 30 -16.29 52.14 -22.59
CA VAL A 30 -17.48 52.99 -22.52
C VAL A 30 -17.55 53.92 -23.74
N GLU A 31 -16.44 54.52 -24.14
CA GLU A 31 -16.36 55.37 -25.32
C GLU A 31 -16.65 54.59 -26.61
N LYS A 32 -16.07 53.39 -26.78
CA LYS A 32 -16.29 52.54 -27.96
C LYS A 32 -17.72 52.01 -28.08
N LEU A 33 -18.42 51.86 -26.96
CA LEU A 33 -19.80 51.39 -26.91
C LEU A 33 -20.83 52.51 -26.75
N GLN A 34 -20.41 53.76 -26.93
CA GLN A 34 -21.27 54.94 -26.84
C GLN A 34 -22.44 54.82 -27.83
N GLY A 35 -23.67 54.99 -27.32
CA GLY A 35 -24.91 54.83 -28.10
C GLY A 35 -25.41 53.38 -28.23
N GLN A 36 -24.65 52.37 -27.80
CA GLN A 36 -25.05 50.96 -27.84
C GLN A 36 -25.37 50.39 -26.44
N ALA A 37 -24.70 50.89 -25.41
CA ALA A 37 -24.91 50.55 -24.00
C ALA A 37 -24.54 51.73 -23.09
N SER A 38 -25.19 51.84 -21.95
CA SER A 38 -24.83 52.84 -20.92
C SER A 38 -23.62 52.38 -20.11
N ALA A 39 -22.88 53.33 -19.52
CA ALA A 39 -21.75 53.03 -18.65
C ALA A 39 -22.14 52.13 -17.46
N THR A 40 -23.36 52.31 -16.92
CA THR A 40 -23.89 51.49 -15.82
C THR A 40 -24.14 50.04 -16.25
N GLU A 41 -24.68 49.82 -17.46
CA GLU A 41 -24.87 48.48 -18.01
C GLU A 41 -23.53 47.78 -18.27
N ILE A 42 -22.55 48.51 -18.82
CA ILE A 42 -21.20 48.00 -19.06
C ILE A 42 -20.55 47.59 -17.74
N SER A 43 -20.56 48.47 -16.74
CA SER A 43 -20.03 48.20 -15.40
C SER A 43 -20.66 46.95 -14.78
N TYR A 44 -22.00 46.87 -14.79
CA TYR A 44 -22.72 45.70 -14.25
C TYR A 44 -22.36 44.40 -14.98
N ALA A 45 -22.24 44.43 -16.31
CA ALA A 45 -21.88 43.26 -17.08
C ALA A 45 -20.45 42.80 -16.81
N LEU A 46 -19.49 43.73 -16.69
CA LEU A 46 -18.10 43.42 -16.35
C LEU A 46 -18.01 42.81 -14.95
N THR A 47 -18.67 43.40 -13.96
CA THR A 47 -18.74 42.84 -12.59
C THR A 47 -19.34 41.43 -12.62
N LEU A 48 -20.37 41.17 -13.42
CA LEU A 48 -20.94 39.83 -13.52
C LEU A 48 -20.00 38.81 -14.19
N LEU A 49 -19.24 39.24 -15.20
CA LEU A 49 -18.23 38.39 -15.87
C LEU A 49 -17.07 38.07 -14.93
N GLU A 50 -16.59 39.06 -14.18
CA GLU A 50 -15.53 38.91 -13.17
C GLU A 50 -15.97 37.98 -12.05
N ARG A 51 -17.17 38.19 -11.51
CA ARG A 51 -17.73 37.33 -10.44
C ARG A 51 -17.95 35.88 -10.87
N LYS A 52 -18.11 35.65 -12.18
CA LYS A 52 -18.18 34.31 -12.78
C LYS A 52 -16.83 33.75 -13.23
N GLY A 53 -15.74 34.51 -13.05
CA GLY A 53 -14.38 34.12 -13.40
C GLY A 53 -14.08 34.13 -14.91
N TYR A 54 -14.84 34.88 -15.71
CA TYR A 54 -14.64 34.94 -17.17
C TYR A 54 -13.66 36.02 -17.63
N ILE A 55 -13.48 37.06 -16.83
CA ILE A 55 -12.52 38.13 -17.07
C ILE A 55 -11.72 38.38 -15.79
N THR A 56 -10.52 38.91 -15.97
CA THR A 56 -9.65 39.44 -14.92
C THR A 56 -8.98 40.71 -15.44
N GLN A 57 -8.37 41.49 -14.55
CA GLN A 57 -7.60 42.67 -14.94
C GLN A 57 -6.35 42.23 -15.72
N ALA A 58 -6.09 42.88 -16.85
CA ALA A 58 -4.88 42.64 -17.63
C ALA A 58 -3.70 43.40 -17.00
N ASP A 59 -2.52 42.79 -16.99
CA ASP A 59 -1.27 43.40 -16.54
C ASP A 59 -0.33 43.57 -17.74
N ASP A 60 0.14 44.80 -17.96
CA ASP A 60 1.01 45.16 -19.09
C ASP A 60 2.44 44.58 -18.97
N THR A 61 2.80 44.07 -17.79
CA THR A 61 4.17 43.63 -17.49
C THR A 61 4.47 42.17 -17.82
N LEU A 62 3.45 41.33 -18.03
CA LEU A 62 3.62 39.88 -18.22
C LEU A 62 3.15 39.42 -19.59
N GLN A 63 3.98 38.57 -20.22
CA GLN A 63 3.61 37.87 -21.45
C GLN A 63 2.28 37.12 -21.22
N SER A 64 1.26 37.46 -22.00
CA SER A 64 -0.14 37.00 -21.88
C SER A 64 -0.34 35.48 -21.69
N LYS A 65 0.67 34.66 -22.02
CA LYS A 65 0.67 33.20 -21.84
C LYS A 65 0.87 32.75 -20.39
N ALA A 66 1.74 33.41 -19.62
CA ALA A 66 1.99 33.03 -18.21
C ALA A 66 0.77 33.38 -17.33
N ALA A 67 0.16 34.55 -17.57
CA ALA A 67 -1.09 34.95 -16.91
C ALA A 67 -2.22 33.93 -17.13
N ALA A 68 -2.34 33.38 -18.35
CA ALA A 68 -3.34 32.35 -18.64
C ALA A 68 -3.13 31.07 -17.81
N PHE A 69 -1.88 30.67 -17.54
CA PHE A 69 -1.58 29.51 -16.70
C PHE A 69 -1.95 29.75 -15.24
N TRP A 70 -1.65 30.91 -14.67
CA TRP A 70 -2.03 31.26 -13.29
C TRP A 70 -3.54 31.33 -13.11
N ASN A 71 -4.24 31.92 -14.09
CA ASN A 71 -5.70 31.92 -14.12
C ASN A 71 -6.29 30.50 -14.17
N LEU A 72 -5.66 29.56 -14.91
CA LEU A 72 -6.08 28.14 -14.89
C LEU A 72 -5.91 27.47 -13.52
N LEU A 73 -5.08 28.04 -12.64
CA LEU A 73 -4.87 27.60 -11.27
C LEU A 73 -5.69 28.40 -10.25
N ASP A 74 -6.55 29.31 -10.72
CA ASP A 74 -7.35 30.22 -9.90
C ASP A 74 -6.47 31.12 -9.00
N ILE A 75 -5.30 31.53 -9.51
CA ILE A 75 -4.34 32.41 -8.83
C ILE A 75 -4.24 33.72 -9.60
N ASP A 76 -4.35 34.84 -8.89
CA ASP A 76 -4.10 36.16 -9.45
C ASP A 76 -2.66 36.30 -9.94
N THR A 77 -2.48 36.88 -11.13
CA THR A 77 -1.17 36.92 -11.79
C THR A 77 -0.16 37.79 -11.03
N GLN A 78 -0.58 38.89 -10.41
CA GLN A 78 0.31 39.75 -9.63
C GLN A 78 0.74 39.05 -8.34
N VAL A 79 -0.20 38.37 -7.68
CA VAL A 79 0.10 37.55 -6.49
C VAL A 79 1.08 36.43 -6.84
N ALA A 80 0.90 35.77 -8.00
CA ALA A 80 1.80 34.72 -8.45
C ALA A 80 3.23 35.25 -8.66
N THR A 81 3.39 36.31 -9.45
CA THR A 81 4.71 36.93 -9.73
C THR A 81 5.39 37.39 -8.45
N HIS A 82 4.66 38.10 -7.59
CA HIS A 82 5.19 38.59 -6.33
C HIS A 82 5.71 37.44 -5.43
N ARG A 83 4.97 36.34 -5.34
CA ARG A 83 5.40 35.17 -4.56
C ARG A 83 6.62 34.49 -5.16
N LEU A 84 6.70 34.36 -6.48
CA LEU A 84 7.84 33.74 -7.17
C LEU A 84 9.14 34.54 -6.98
N GLU A 85 9.04 35.87 -7.03
CA GLU A 85 10.19 36.77 -6.84
C GLU A 85 10.66 36.83 -5.38
N GLN A 86 9.74 36.78 -4.42
CA GLN A 86 10.06 36.93 -3.00
C GLN A 86 10.45 35.65 -2.28
N THR A 87 9.97 34.49 -2.75
CA THR A 87 10.23 33.22 -2.06
C THR A 87 11.59 32.68 -2.45
N GLY A 88 12.55 32.72 -1.52
CA GLY A 88 13.87 32.13 -1.71
C GLY A 88 13.81 30.61 -1.82
N VAL A 89 14.44 30.06 -2.86
CA VAL A 89 14.56 28.61 -3.08
C VAL A 89 16.02 28.20 -3.00
N SER A 90 16.33 27.08 -2.33
CA SER A 90 17.67 26.49 -2.34
C SER A 90 17.67 25.14 -3.04
N VAL A 91 18.65 24.89 -3.92
CA VAL A 91 18.78 23.62 -4.65
C VAL A 91 20.00 22.85 -4.13
N THR A 92 19.81 21.56 -3.83
CA THR A 92 20.88 20.66 -3.39
C THR A 92 20.84 19.37 -4.19
N ALA A 93 21.98 18.84 -4.60
CA ALA A 93 22.08 17.58 -5.31
C ALA A 93 22.61 16.44 -4.42
N PHE A 94 22.10 15.23 -4.64
CA PHE A 94 22.53 13.99 -4.02
C PHE A 94 22.79 12.93 -5.09
N GLY A 95 23.98 12.33 -5.07
CA GLY A 95 24.41 11.40 -6.11
C GLY A 95 24.89 12.13 -7.38
N ASN A 96 24.70 11.51 -8.55
CA ASN A 96 25.29 11.99 -9.80
C ASN A 96 24.30 12.86 -10.62
N VAL A 97 23.81 13.96 -10.04
CA VAL A 97 22.90 14.90 -10.71
C VAL A 97 23.44 16.33 -10.60
N LEU A 98 23.39 17.06 -11.72
CA LEU A 98 23.81 18.46 -11.80
C LEU A 98 22.65 19.40 -11.42
N THR A 99 22.97 20.51 -10.76
CA THR A 99 21.96 21.49 -10.29
C THR A 99 21.73 22.61 -11.28
N GLU A 100 22.77 22.98 -12.03
CA GLU A 100 22.81 24.14 -12.93
C GLU A 100 21.68 24.14 -13.97
N PRO A 101 21.36 23.02 -14.64
CA PRO A 101 20.25 23.01 -15.60
C PRO A 101 18.91 23.29 -14.94
N PHE A 102 18.71 22.85 -13.70
CA PHE A 102 17.46 23.08 -12.98
C PHE A 102 17.35 24.51 -12.46
N ILE A 103 18.45 25.07 -11.96
CA ILE A 103 18.53 26.47 -11.54
C ILE A 103 18.15 27.38 -12.72
N SER A 104 18.71 27.14 -13.91
CA SER A 104 18.35 27.89 -15.12
C SER A 104 16.86 27.78 -15.48
N THR A 105 16.25 26.60 -15.31
CA THR A 105 14.79 26.43 -15.49
C THR A 105 13.99 27.24 -14.47
N LEU A 106 14.39 27.23 -13.19
CA LEU A 106 13.71 28.00 -12.14
C LEU A 106 13.80 29.51 -12.38
N GLU A 107 14.98 30.01 -12.74
CA GLU A 107 15.21 31.43 -13.07
C GLU A 107 14.37 31.88 -14.27
N SER A 108 14.15 30.99 -15.25
CA SER A 108 13.27 31.27 -16.40
C SER A 108 11.79 31.47 -16.01
N LEU A 109 11.41 31.04 -14.80
CA LEU A 109 10.09 31.25 -14.19
C LEU A 109 10.09 32.40 -13.16
N ALA A 110 11.14 33.22 -13.12
CA ALA A 110 11.36 34.29 -12.14
C ALA A 110 11.42 33.80 -10.67
N ILE A 111 11.81 32.54 -10.44
CA ILE A 111 12.04 32.01 -9.09
C ILE A 111 13.46 32.34 -8.66
N HIS A 112 13.61 33.00 -7.51
CA HIS A 112 14.91 33.35 -6.96
C HIS A 112 15.59 32.15 -6.28
N VAL A 113 16.76 31.75 -6.79
CA VAL A 113 17.58 30.69 -6.19
C VAL A 113 18.71 31.30 -5.35
N SER A 114 18.87 30.82 -4.13
CA SER A 114 19.91 31.24 -3.18
C SER A 114 20.41 30.05 -2.35
N ASP A 115 21.50 30.23 -1.61
CA ASP A 115 22.06 29.18 -0.75
C ASP A 115 21.14 28.85 0.46
N GLU A 116 20.38 29.84 0.95
CA GLU A 116 19.45 29.71 2.07
C GLU A 116 18.03 30.11 1.66
N GLY A 117 17.24 29.12 1.21
CA GLY A 117 15.85 29.30 0.80
C GLY A 117 14.83 28.83 1.85
N GLU A 118 13.63 29.43 1.81
CA GLU A 118 12.47 28.98 2.59
C GLU A 118 11.94 27.63 2.11
N PHE A 119 12.07 27.36 0.80
CA PHE A 119 11.70 26.09 0.19
C PHE A 119 12.92 25.40 -0.42
N LYS A 120 13.20 24.17 0.02
CA LYS A 120 14.37 23.43 -0.46
C LYS A 120 14.02 22.43 -1.55
N LEU A 121 14.85 22.32 -2.57
CA LEU A 121 14.71 21.38 -3.66
C LEU A 121 15.89 20.42 -3.65
N ALA A 122 15.62 19.13 -3.48
CA ALA A 122 16.61 18.08 -3.49
C ALA A 122 16.54 17.33 -4.83
N LEU A 123 17.58 17.48 -5.65
CA LEU A 123 17.78 16.67 -6.85
C LEU A 123 18.54 15.40 -6.49
N THR A 124 18.13 14.27 -7.02
CA THR A 124 18.82 13.01 -6.80
C THR A 124 18.73 12.05 -7.99
N ASP A 125 19.63 11.08 -8.06
CA ASP A 125 19.55 9.94 -8.99
C ASP A 125 18.90 8.70 -8.34
N ASP A 126 18.72 8.68 -7.02
CA ASP A 126 17.99 7.66 -6.28
C ASP A 126 17.41 8.18 -4.94
N TYR A 127 16.17 7.81 -4.61
CA TYR A 127 15.49 8.30 -3.40
C TYR A 127 16.02 7.70 -2.08
N LEU A 128 16.91 6.71 -2.14
CA LEU A 128 17.64 6.15 -1.00
C LEU A 128 19.09 6.67 -0.92
N GLN A 129 19.44 7.74 -1.62
CA GLN A 129 20.79 8.29 -1.59
C GLN A 129 21.29 8.66 -0.20
N VAL A 130 22.59 8.45 0.01
CA VAL A 130 23.28 8.82 1.25
C VAL A 130 23.20 10.34 1.43
N GLY A 131 22.94 10.78 2.66
CA GLY A 131 22.80 12.20 3.00
C GLY A 131 21.34 12.71 3.02
N LEU A 132 20.41 12.03 2.35
CA LEU A 132 18.98 12.41 2.38
C LEU A 132 18.38 12.33 3.79
N ASP A 133 18.80 11.37 4.63
CA ASP A 133 18.35 11.30 6.03
C ASP A 133 18.83 12.50 6.85
N ASN A 134 20.07 12.95 6.65
CA ASN A 134 20.60 14.14 7.32
C ASN A 134 19.88 15.41 6.84
N PHE A 135 19.63 15.51 5.53
CA PHE A 135 18.85 16.60 4.96
C PHE A 135 17.43 16.65 5.54
N ASN A 136 16.78 15.48 5.64
CA ASN A 136 15.48 15.32 6.25
C ASN A 136 15.49 15.73 7.74
N GLN A 137 16.47 15.30 8.52
CA GLN A 137 16.59 15.67 9.94
C GLN A 137 16.75 17.19 10.11
N ASN A 138 17.60 17.82 9.30
CA ASN A 138 17.77 19.27 9.31
C ASN A 138 16.47 20.00 8.97
N ALA A 139 15.74 19.55 7.94
CA ALA A 139 14.45 20.10 7.55
C ALA A 139 13.38 19.93 8.65
N LEU A 140 13.37 18.80 9.36
CA LEU A 140 12.49 18.58 10.50
C LEU A 140 12.82 19.54 11.65
N LEU A 141 14.10 19.76 11.96
CA LEU A 141 14.54 20.69 13.02
C LEU A 141 14.22 22.15 12.68
N SER A 142 14.40 22.57 11.44
CA SER A 142 14.10 23.94 10.99
C SER A 142 12.65 24.14 10.58
N SER A 143 11.81 23.10 10.61
CA SER A 143 10.43 23.12 10.11
C SER A 143 10.28 23.60 8.65
N GLN A 144 11.31 23.37 7.83
CA GLN A 144 11.34 23.84 6.45
C GLN A 144 10.74 22.79 5.48
N PRO A 145 9.82 23.19 4.60
CA PRO A 145 9.32 22.31 3.55
C PRO A 145 10.38 22.06 2.47
N TRP A 146 10.34 20.89 1.86
CA TRP A 146 11.24 20.55 0.76
C TRP A 146 10.65 19.55 -0.22
N LEU A 147 11.10 19.60 -1.47
CA LEU A 147 10.66 18.73 -2.57
C LEU A 147 11.82 17.85 -3.03
N LEU A 148 11.56 16.55 -3.17
CA LEU A 148 12.53 15.58 -3.71
C LEU A 148 12.22 15.26 -5.17
N ILE A 149 13.25 15.22 -6.01
CA ILE A 149 13.12 15.10 -7.47
C ILE A 149 14.20 14.17 -7.99
N LYS A 150 13.81 13.19 -8.80
CA LYS A 150 14.71 12.33 -9.59
C LYS A 150 14.47 12.59 -11.07
N PRO A 151 15.24 13.51 -11.71
CA PRO A 151 15.00 13.90 -13.09
C PRO A 151 15.74 13.00 -14.11
N VAL A 152 16.47 12.00 -13.63
CA VAL A 152 17.30 11.08 -14.42
C VAL A 152 16.75 9.65 -14.41
N GLY A 153 17.15 8.82 -15.38
CA GLY A 153 16.64 7.47 -15.60
C GLY A 153 15.44 7.41 -16.54
N ALA A 154 15.04 6.19 -16.92
CA ALA A 154 13.86 5.96 -17.78
C ALA A 154 12.53 6.40 -17.14
N VAL A 155 12.49 6.49 -15.81
CA VAL A 155 11.33 6.91 -15.04
C VAL A 155 11.73 8.13 -14.19
N ILE A 156 11.10 9.27 -14.45
CA ILE A 156 11.24 10.51 -13.66
C ILE A 156 10.37 10.40 -12.41
N TRP A 157 10.88 10.85 -11.26
CA TRP A 157 10.11 10.91 -10.02
C TRP A 157 10.06 12.35 -9.52
N ILE A 158 8.88 12.86 -9.21
CA ILE A 158 8.67 14.19 -8.67
C ILE A 158 7.82 14.07 -7.42
N GLY A 159 8.32 14.60 -6.30
CA GLY A 159 7.65 14.52 -5.01
C GLY A 159 8.24 13.46 -4.08
N PRO A 160 7.73 13.38 -2.85
CA PRO A 160 6.70 14.25 -2.34
C PRO A 160 7.28 15.62 -1.95
N ILE A 161 6.38 16.58 -1.76
CA ILE A 161 6.68 17.73 -0.93
C ILE A 161 6.56 17.26 0.52
N PHE A 162 7.68 17.29 1.23
CA PHE A 162 7.76 17.02 2.65
C PHE A 162 7.50 18.32 3.41
N GLN A 163 6.44 18.33 4.22
CA GLN A 163 6.12 19.43 5.11
C GLN A 163 6.18 18.95 6.56
N PRO A 164 7.23 19.30 7.32
CA PRO A 164 7.38 18.93 8.73
C PRO A 164 6.11 19.21 9.54
N GLY A 165 5.70 18.24 10.35
CA GLY A 165 4.48 18.31 11.16
C GLY A 165 3.16 17.98 10.43
N LYS A 166 3.13 18.04 9.08
CA LYS A 166 1.93 17.74 8.28
C LYS A 166 2.04 16.40 7.54
N THR A 167 3.03 16.24 6.66
CA THR A 167 3.21 15.04 5.84
C THR A 167 4.06 13.98 6.57
N GLY A 168 4.21 12.81 5.97
CA GLY A 168 5.33 11.92 6.32
C GLY A 168 6.68 12.59 6.03
N CYS A 169 7.74 12.18 6.73
CA CYS A 169 9.11 12.60 6.44
C CYS A 169 9.79 11.63 5.46
N TRP A 170 11.04 11.91 5.06
CA TRP A 170 11.78 11.01 4.16
C TRP A 170 11.93 9.59 4.74
N GLU A 171 12.12 9.41 6.05
CA GLU A 171 12.22 8.05 6.63
C GLU A 171 10.88 7.28 6.56
N CYS A 172 9.74 7.96 6.45
CA CYS A 172 8.47 7.28 6.14
C CYS A 172 8.50 6.68 4.73
N LEU A 173 9.06 7.41 3.76
CA LEU A 173 9.23 6.96 2.38
C LEU A 173 10.33 5.91 2.25
N ALA A 174 11.49 6.17 2.82
CA ALA A 174 12.68 5.32 2.71
C ALA A 174 12.40 3.91 3.24
N GLN A 175 11.65 3.77 4.33
CA GLN A 175 11.25 2.48 4.85
C GLN A 175 10.42 1.67 3.84
N ARG A 176 9.48 2.30 3.13
CA ARG A 176 8.67 1.64 2.08
C ARG A 176 9.49 1.31 0.84
N LEU A 177 10.42 2.20 0.46
CA LEU A 177 11.35 1.94 -0.63
C LEU A 177 12.24 0.74 -0.35
N ARG A 178 12.84 0.63 0.84
CA ARG A 178 13.70 -0.51 1.22
C ARG A 178 12.94 -1.84 1.15
N ILE A 179 11.69 -1.86 1.61
CA ILE A 179 10.79 -3.03 1.48
C ILE A 179 10.57 -3.40 0.02
N ASN A 180 10.19 -2.43 -0.83
CA ASN A 180 9.91 -2.68 -2.25
C ASN A 180 11.18 -2.98 -3.08
N ARG A 181 12.36 -2.86 -2.46
CA ARG A 181 13.70 -3.06 -3.02
C ARG A 181 14.47 -4.11 -2.21
N GLN A 182 13.77 -5.16 -1.77
CA GLN A 182 14.34 -6.20 -0.90
C GLN A 182 15.59 -6.83 -1.54
N LEU A 183 15.53 -7.20 -2.81
CA LEU A 183 16.69 -7.79 -3.50
C LEU A 183 17.90 -6.86 -3.51
N GLU A 184 17.71 -5.57 -3.84
CA GLU A 184 18.80 -4.60 -3.82
C GLU A 184 19.36 -4.43 -2.41
N SER A 185 18.48 -4.40 -1.39
CA SER A 185 18.86 -4.31 0.02
C SER A 185 19.65 -5.53 0.48
N SER A 186 19.22 -6.75 0.10
CA SER A 186 19.90 -8.01 0.41
C SER A 186 21.29 -8.06 -0.22
N ILE A 187 21.43 -7.66 -1.50
CA ILE A 187 22.74 -7.61 -2.18
C ILE A 187 23.66 -6.57 -1.52
N GLN A 188 23.14 -5.37 -1.23
CA GLN A 188 23.91 -4.32 -0.56
C GLN A 188 24.44 -4.77 0.79
N GLN A 189 23.58 -5.40 1.60
CA GLN A 189 23.97 -5.94 2.90
C GLN A 189 25.03 -7.04 2.75
N HIS A 190 24.85 -7.96 1.80
CA HIS A 190 25.81 -9.05 1.54
C HIS A 190 27.18 -8.53 1.07
N GLN A 191 27.20 -7.47 0.27
CA GLN A 191 28.43 -6.89 -0.29
C GLN A 191 29.03 -5.75 0.57
N GLY A 192 28.36 -5.34 1.65
CA GLY A 192 28.78 -4.21 2.49
C GLY A 192 28.73 -2.86 1.76
N ILE A 193 27.85 -2.71 0.76
CA ILE A 193 27.71 -1.48 -0.04
C ILE A 193 26.68 -0.56 0.63
N SER A 194 27.07 0.67 0.94
CA SER A 194 26.19 1.67 1.58
C SER A 194 25.47 2.60 0.61
N THR A 195 25.88 2.64 -0.66
CA THR A 195 25.29 3.50 -1.69
C THR A 195 24.27 2.73 -2.56
N PRO A 196 23.17 3.36 -3.01
CA PRO A 196 22.26 2.78 -3.99
C PRO A 196 22.96 2.26 -5.24
N PHE A 197 22.46 1.18 -5.83
CA PHE A 197 22.95 0.74 -7.14
C PHE A 197 22.65 1.82 -8.19
N PRO A 198 23.59 2.12 -9.10
CA PRO A 198 23.42 3.13 -10.14
C PRO A 198 22.50 2.58 -11.25
N ILE A 199 21.19 2.51 -10.97
CA ILE A 199 20.15 2.01 -11.88
C ILE A 199 19.64 3.10 -12.84
N SER A 200 19.72 4.38 -12.45
CA SER A 200 19.27 5.54 -13.24
C SER A 200 20.29 5.96 -14.31
N ARG A 201 20.77 5.04 -15.16
CA ARG A 201 21.81 5.33 -16.17
C ARG A 201 21.28 5.93 -17.47
N SER A 202 20.03 5.64 -17.83
CA SER A 202 19.43 6.12 -19.08
C SER A 202 19.02 7.59 -18.95
N VAL A 203 19.70 8.48 -19.67
CA VAL A 203 19.35 9.90 -19.71
C VAL A 203 19.53 10.44 -21.12
N LEU A 204 18.45 10.91 -21.73
CA LEU A 204 18.50 11.79 -22.89
C LEU A 204 18.37 13.25 -22.42
N PRO A 205 18.98 14.23 -23.12
CA PRO A 205 18.78 15.65 -22.80
C PRO A 205 17.30 16.04 -22.77
N SER A 206 16.49 15.50 -23.69
CA SER A 206 15.03 15.72 -23.72
C SER A 206 14.32 15.17 -22.49
N THR A 207 14.69 13.98 -22.02
CA THR A 207 14.08 13.36 -20.84
C THR A 207 14.46 14.09 -19.56
N LEU A 208 15.73 14.49 -19.43
CA LEU A 208 16.20 15.29 -18.30
C LEU A 208 15.43 16.62 -18.24
N GLN A 209 15.40 17.35 -19.36
CA GLN A 209 14.68 18.62 -19.44
C GLN A 209 13.18 18.46 -19.20
N THR A 210 12.57 17.35 -19.61
CA THR A 210 11.16 17.05 -19.28
C THR A 210 10.97 16.97 -17.75
N GLY A 211 11.82 16.22 -17.05
CA GLY A 211 11.75 16.10 -15.59
C GLY A 211 11.98 17.42 -14.87
N LEU A 212 12.97 18.20 -15.30
CA LEU A 212 13.28 19.51 -14.72
C LEU A 212 12.15 20.54 -14.94
N ASN A 213 11.60 20.62 -16.15
CA ASN A 213 10.48 21.54 -16.44
C ASN A 213 9.20 21.18 -15.68
N LEU A 214 8.90 19.87 -15.55
CA LEU A 214 7.78 19.41 -14.72
C LEU A 214 8.00 19.77 -13.25
N ALA A 215 9.20 19.52 -12.71
CA ALA A 215 9.53 19.84 -11.33
C ALA A 215 9.51 21.35 -11.05
N ALA A 216 9.99 22.18 -11.98
CA ALA A 216 9.94 23.64 -11.87
C ALA A 216 8.49 24.16 -11.87
N THR A 217 7.63 23.57 -12.71
CA THR A 217 6.19 23.89 -12.72
C THR A 217 5.53 23.55 -11.38
N GLU A 218 5.84 22.39 -10.79
CA GLU A 218 5.31 22.02 -9.48
C GLU A 218 5.88 22.86 -8.34
N THR A 219 7.14 23.26 -8.43
CA THR A 219 7.77 24.23 -7.50
C THR A 219 7.02 25.56 -7.54
N ALA A 220 6.74 26.09 -8.73
CA ALA A 220 6.03 27.35 -8.91
C ALA A 220 4.58 27.26 -8.36
N LYS A 221 3.89 26.13 -8.57
CA LYS A 221 2.56 25.88 -7.97
C LYS A 221 2.58 25.86 -6.44
N TRP A 222 3.64 25.32 -5.84
CA TRP A 222 3.81 25.31 -4.38
C TRP A 222 4.03 26.74 -3.84
N ILE A 223 5.00 27.47 -4.41
CA ILE A 223 5.33 28.84 -4.00
C ILE A 223 4.12 29.77 -4.11
N THR A 224 3.37 29.66 -5.20
CA THR A 224 2.17 30.47 -5.42
C THR A 224 0.97 30.04 -4.55
N GLY A 225 1.06 28.93 -3.80
CA GLY A 225 0.02 28.45 -2.90
C GLY A 225 -1.20 27.87 -3.63
N SER A 226 -0.99 27.25 -4.79
CA SER A 226 -2.08 26.67 -5.58
C SER A 226 -2.80 25.55 -4.82
N GLN A 227 -4.14 25.63 -4.73
CA GLN A 227 -4.96 24.52 -4.22
C GLN A 227 -4.92 23.27 -5.13
N LYS A 228 -4.38 23.40 -6.34
CA LYS A 228 -4.20 22.30 -7.30
C LYS A 228 -2.84 21.62 -7.18
N GLN A 229 -2.04 21.96 -6.16
CA GLN A 229 -0.82 21.23 -5.83
C GLN A 229 -1.19 19.84 -5.29
N GLN A 230 -0.57 18.80 -5.85
CA GLN A 230 -0.88 17.40 -5.55
C GLN A 230 0.29 16.62 -4.96
N LEU A 231 1.48 17.20 -4.89
CA LEU A 231 2.68 16.53 -4.40
C LEU A 231 2.80 16.47 -2.87
N GLU A 232 1.89 17.11 -2.14
CA GLU A 232 1.80 16.87 -0.69
C GLU A 232 1.53 15.38 -0.44
N SER A 233 2.46 14.69 0.22
CA SER A 233 2.38 13.24 0.47
C SER A 233 2.16 12.39 -0.79
N THR A 234 2.54 12.86 -1.98
CA THR A 234 2.37 12.11 -3.23
C THR A 234 3.62 12.19 -4.07
N ILE A 235 4.03 11.05 -4.61
CA ILE A 235 5.07 10.95 -5.64
C ILE A 235 4.38 10.73 -6.98
N ILE A 236 4.77 11.49 -7.99
CA ILE A 236 4.40 11.24 -9.37
C ILE A 236 5.58 10.58 -10.05
N THR A 237 5.34 9.43 -10.69
CA THR A 237 6.31 8.84 -11.60
C THR A 237 5.85 9.00 -13.03
N PHE A 238 6.79 9.29 -13.93
CA PHE A 238 6.54 9.33 -15.36
C PHE A 238 7.52 8.39 -16.06
N ASP A 239 7.01 7.25 -16.49
CA ASP A 239 7.71 6.30 -17.35
C ASP A 239 7.74 6.87 -18.77
N LEU A 240 8.91 7.31 -19.20
CA LEU A 240 9.12 7.94 -20.50
C LEU A 240 9.22 6.94 -21.64
N VAL A 241 9.37 5.65 -21.34
CA VAL A 241 9.43 4.58 -22.34
C VAL A 241 8.01 4.18 -22.73
N ASN A 242 7.15 3.94 -21.74
CA ASN A 242 5.75 3.54 -21.95
C ASN A 242 4.76 4.71 -21.95
N LEU A 243 5.24 5.93 -21.71
CA LEU A 243 4.44 7.15 -21.54
C LEU A 243 3.34 7.00 -20.49
N ASN A 244 3.68 6.37 -19.37
CA ASN A 244 2.75 6.08 -18.28
C ASN A 244 3.02 6.98 -17.07
N LEU A 245 1.98 7.66 -16.59
CA LEU A 245 2.03 8.49 -15.39
C LEU A 245 1.31 7.78 -14.24
N GLN A 246 2.01 7.58 -13.13
CA GLN A 246 1.44 6.98 -11.92
C GLN A 246 1.57 7.90 -10.72
N ARG A 247 0.65 7.75 -9.77
CA ARG A 247 0.62 8.46 -8.49
C ARG A 247 0.82 7.47 -7.36
N HIS A 248 1.67 7.82 -6.42
CA HIS A 248 1.97 6.98 -5.27
C HIS A 248 1.79 7.81 -4.00
N VAL A 249 0.78 7.44 -3.21
CA VAL A 249 0.44 8.14 -1.98
C VAL A 249 1.36 7.64 -0.86
N MET A 250 2.11 8.56 -0.26
CA MET A 250 2.94 8.31 0.91
C MET A 250 2.12 8.45 2.18
N VAL A 251 2.21 7.46 3.06
CA VAL A 251 1.56 7.49 4.38
C VAL A 251 2.56 7.99 5.43
N ARG A 252 2.15 8.97 6.23
CA ARG A 252 2.89 9.34 7.45
C ARG A 252 2.78 8.19 8.45
N ARG A 253 3.91 7.59 8.83
CA ARG A 253 3.96 6.49 9.80
C ARG A 253 3.94 7.04 11.23
N PRO A 254 2.92 6.75 12.05
CA PRO A 254 2.87 7.19 13.45
C PRO A 254 4.05 6.66 14.28
N GLN A 255 4.58 5.48 13.93
CA GLN A 255 5.74 4.85 14.57
C GLN A 255 7.09 5.27 13.94
N CYS A 256 7.13 6.28 13.07
CA CYS A 256 8.38 6.69 12.44
C CYS A 256 9.41 7.16 13.49
N PRO A 257 10.66 6.68 13.47
CA PRO A 257 11.69 7.11 14.42
C PRO A 257 12.14 8.57 14.23
N ARG A 258 11.78 9.21 13.11
CA ARG A 258 12.15 10.60 12.79
C ARG A 258 11.01 11.59 13.02
N CYS A 259 9.79 11.28 12.58
CA CYS A 259 8.64 12.21 12.62
C CYS A 259 7.37 11.62 13.24
N GLY A 260 7.48 10.45 13.87
CA GLY A 260 6.38 9.73 14.47
C GLY A 260 5.84 10.43 15.72
N ASP A 261 4.74 9.91 16.22
CA ASP A 261 4.08 10.42 17.41
C ASP A 261 4.77 9.88 18.66
N SER A 262 5.09 10.77 19.60
CA SER A 262 5.72 10.39 20.87
C SER A 262 4.93 9.34 21.65
N LYS A 263 3.60 9.31 21.50
CA LYS A 263 2.73 8.28 22.12
C LYS A 263 3.04 6.88 21.62
N TYR A 264 3.27 6.70 20.32
CA TYR A 264 3.63 5.40 19.76
C TYR A 264 5.04 4.99 20.19
N LEU A 265 6.00 5.93 20.15
CA LEU A 265 7.39 5.67 20.53
C LEU A 265 7.59 5.41 22.04
N SER A 266 6.71 5.96 22.88
CA SER A 266 6.75 5.78 24.35
C SER A 266 5.87 4.64 24.86
N GLN A 267 5.04 4.02 24.00
CA GLN A 267 4.16 2.93 24.40
C GLN A 267 4.97 1.64 24.58
N GLN A 268 5.53 1.49 25.78
CA GLN A 268 6.31 0.30 26.16
C GLN A 268 5.48 -0.74 26.94
N LYS A 269 4.22 -0.44 27.24
CA LYS A 269 3.34 -1.34 28.01
C LYS A 269 2.16 -1.81 27.15
N PRO A 270 1.85 -3.12 27.16
CA PRO A 270 0.72 -3.64 26.43
C PRO A 270 -0.59 -3.14 27.06
N GLN A 271 -1.60 -2.89 26.24
CA GLN A 271 -2.91 -2.40 26.66
C GLN A 271 -3.97 -3.48 26.45
N PRO A 272 -4.88 -3.72 27.41
CA PRO A 272 -5.95 -4.69 27.26
C PRO A 272 -6.70 -4.52 25.94
N LEU A 273 -7.03 -5.65 25.30
CA LEU A 273 -7.77 -5.62 24.05
C LEU A 273 -9.24 -5.28 24.32
N LEU A 274 -9.62 -4.05 23.97
CA LEU A 274 -11.02 -3.63 24.01
C LEU A 274 -11.71 -4.01 22.70
N LEU A 275 -12.73 -4.86 22.84
CA LEU A 275 -13.65 -5.26 21.77
C LEU A 275 -15.01 -4.56 21.96
N THR A 276 -15.66 -4.28 20.84
CA THR A 276 -16.92 -3.55 20.76
C THR A 276 -17.88 -4.25 19.81
N SER A 277 -19.18 -3.99 19.95
CA SER A 277 -20.16 -4.58 19.05
C SER A 277 -19.98 -4.01 17.64
N GLN A 278 -19.78 -4.90 16.67
CA GLN A 278 -19.65 -4.56 15.25
C GLN A 278 -20.87 -5.06 14.48
N LYS A 279 -21.56 -4.16 13.79
CA LYS A 279 -22.74 -4.52 13.00
C LYS A 279 -22.31 -5.14 11.67
N LYS A 280 -22.79 -6.36 11.40
CA LYS A 280 -22.65 -7.03 10.09
C LYS A 280 -23.50 -6.27 9.07
N LEU A 281 -22.87 -5.64 8.09
CA LEU A 281 -23.54 -4.90 7.02
C LEU A 281 -23.43 -5.61 5.66
N PHE A 282 -22.48 -6.53 5.54
CA PHE A 282 -22.27 -7.30 4.32
C PHE A 282 -22.02 -8.77 4.68
N THR A 283 -22.87 -9.67 4.17
CA THR A 283 -22.86 -11.12 4.47
C THR A 283 -23.07 -11.97 3.23
N ALA A 284 -22.97 -11.37 2.03
CA ALA A 284 -23.33 -12.02 0.78
C ALA A 284 -22.23 -12.97 0.24
N ASP A 285 -20.96 -12.65 0.49
CA ASP A 285 -19.81 -13.50 0.16
C ASP A 285 -18.62 -13.22 1.10
N GLY A 286 -17.62 -14.12 1.13
CA GLY A 286 -16.32 -13.88 1.79
C GLY A 286 -16.32 -13.75 3.33
N GLY A 287 -17.45 -13.96 4.00
CA GLY A 287 -17.59 -13.88 5.46
C GLY A 287 -18.59 -12.81 5.93
N HIS A 288 -18.70 -12.65 7.25
CA HIS A 288 -19.46 -11.55 7.85
C HIS A 288 -18.59 -10.29 8.00
N ARG A 289 -18.95 -9.19 7.33
CA ARG A 289 -18.17 -7.94 7.31
C ARG A 289 -18.99 -6.71 7.69
N THR A 290 -18.32 -5.67 8.18
CA THR A 290 -18.86 -4.37 8.57
C THR A 290 -19.01 -3.41 7.39
N CYS A 291 -18.41 -3.69 6.24
CA CYS A 291 -18.56 -2.89 5.03
C CYS A 291 -18.43 -3.76 3.77
N SER A 292 -18.82 -3.21 2.62
CA SER A 292 -18.70 -3.92 1.35
C SER A 292 -17.25 -4.00 0.88
N PRO A 293 -16.88 -4.99 0.03
CA PRO A 293 -15.54 -5.08 -0.52
C PRO A 293 -15.14 -3.82 -1.31
N GLN A 294 -16.08 -3.15 -2.02
CA GLN A 294 -15.78 -1.87 -2.71
C GLN A 294 -15.35 -0.78 -1.73
N GLN A 295 -15.95 -0.74 -0.53
CA GLN A 295 -15.59 0.24 0.50
C GLN A 295 -14.20 -0.05 1.09
N THR A 296 -13.90 -1.33 1.37
CA THR A 296 -12.57 -1.77 1.80
C THR A 296 -11.52 -1.44 0.75
N LEU A 297 -11.77 -1.78 -0.52
CA LEU A 297 -10.85 -1.50 -1.62
C LEU A 297 -10.57 0.00 -1.74
N ARG A 298 -11.60 0.86 -1.83
CA ARG A 298 -11.41 2.32 -1.90
C ARG A 298 -10.60 2.87 -0.73
N ARG A 299 -10.75 2.29 0.47
CA ARG A 299 -10.03 2.73 1.66
C ARG A 299 -8.54 2.38 1.60
N TYR A 300 -8.19 1.19 1.10
CA TYR A 300 -6.83 0.64 1.19
C TYR A 300 -6.09 0.52 -0.15
N GLU A 301 -6.70 0.89 -1.28
CA GLU A 301 -6.08 0.82 -2.61
C GLU A 301 -4.78 1.63 -2.71
N HIS A 302 -4.64 2.70 -1.91
CA HIS A 302 -3.41 3.49 -1.81
C HIS A 302 -2.19 2.70 -1.29
N LEU A 303 -2.40 1.53 -0.68
CA LEU A 303 -1.34 0.62 -0.24
C LEU A 303 -0.79 -0.25 -1.40
N ILE A 304 -1.42 -0.21 -2.57
CA ILE A 304 -0.96 -0.86 -3.79
C ILE A 304 -0.04 0.13 -4.53
N SER A 305 1.26 0.02 -4.30
CA SER A 305 2.27 0.79 -5.00
C SER A 305 3.65 0.12 -4.85
N PRO A 306 4.43 0.02 -5.94
CA PRO A 306 5.80 -0.48 -5.89
C PRO A 306 6.81 0.50 -5.27
N ILE A 307 6.34 1.65 -4.78
CA ILE A 307 7.18 2.74 -4.26
C ILE A 307 6.79 3.04 -2.82
N THR A 308 5.53 3.45 -2.59
CA THR A 308 5.04 3.89 -1.27
C THR A 308 4.15 2.85 -0.58
N GLY A 309 3.70 1.84 -1.33
CA GLY A 309 2.81 0.80 -0.87
C GLY A 309 3.53 -0.30 -0.09
N VAL A 310 2.72 -1.21 0.46
CA VAL A 310 3.18 -2.50 1.02
C VAL A 310 2.83 -3.67 0.11
N VAL A 311 1.93 -3.44 -0.84
CA VAL A 311 1.62 -4.35 -1.94
C VAL A 311 2.16 -3.72 -3.20
N LYS A 312 3.10 -4.38 -3.87
CA LYS A 312 3.79 -3.85 -5.05
C LYS A 312 2.85 -3.83 -6.26
N THR A 313 2.24 -4.97 -6.53
CA THR A 313 1.28 -5.19 -7.63
C THR A 313 0.19 -6.14 -7.17
N LEU A 314 -0.96 -6.02 -7.82
CA LEU A 314 -2.07 -6.94 -7.66
C LEU A 314 -2.61 -7.27 -9.05
N SER A 315 -2.48 -8.54 -9.44
CA SER A 315 -2.80 -9.03 -10.78
C SER A 315 -3.85 -10.13 -10.71
N SER A 316 -4.76 -10.15 -11.68
CA SER A 316 -5.68 -11.28 -11.85
C SER A 316 -4.87 -12.48 -12.35
N SER A 317 -4.87 -13.59 -11.62
CA SER A 317 -4.14 -14.80 -12.03
C SER A 317 -4.91 -15.59 -13.08
N LEU A 318 -6.24 -15.62 -12.95
CA LEU A 318 -7.16 -16.30 -13.86
C LEU A 318 -8.50 -15.55 -13.89
N GLN A 319 -8.93 -15.09 -15.07
CA GLN A 319 -10.35 -14.92 -15.35
C GLN A 319 -10.76 -16.16 -16.13
N GLY A 320 -11.45 -17.10 -15.48
CA GLY A 320 -12.14 -18.15 -16.24
C GLY A 320 -13.02 -17.47 -17.29
N SER A 321 -13.07 -17.99 -18.51
CA SER A 321 -13.85 -17.41 -19.62
C SER A 321 -15.32 -17.15 -19.26
N ASP A 322 -15.82 -17.85 -18.25
CA ASP A 322 -17.22 -17.93 -17.88
C ASP A 322 -17.58 -17.01 -16.69
N GLY A 323 -16.61 -16.28 -16.13
CA GLY A 323 -16.85 -15.29 -15.06
C GLY A 323 -17.21 -15.87 -13.69
N LEU A 324 -16.96 -17.17 -13.45
CA LEU A 324 -17.28 -17.88 -12.19
C LEU A 324 -16.10 -18.01 -11.23
N ILE A 325 -14.87 -17.93 -11.75
CA ILE A 325 -13.63 -18.04 -10.98
C ILE A 325 -12.95 -16.68 -10.98
N HIS A 326 -12.78 -16.14 -9.78
CA HIS A 326 -12.04 -14.90 -9.55
C HIS A 326 -10.88 -15.20 -8.59
N ALA A 327 -9.67 -15.14 -9.14
CA ALA A 327 -8.45 -15.33 -8.39
C ALA A 327 -7.45 -14.20 -8.69
N TYR A 328 -6.82 -13.70 -7.63
CA TYR A 328 -5.83 -12.65 -7.69
C TYR A 328 -4.53 -13.09 -7.02
N GLN A 329 -3.42 -12.50 -7.45
CA GLN A 329 -2.11 -12.66 -6.84
C GLN A 329 -1.54 -11.29 -6.51
N ALA A 330 -0.79 -11.23 -5.41
CA ALA A 330 -0.10 -10.03 -4.97
C ALA A 330 1.40 -10.27 -4.90
N GLU A 331 2.16 -9.33 -5.45
CA GLU A 331 3.58 -9.19 -5.15
C GLU A 331 3.73 -8.26 -3.96
N HIS A 332 4.46 -8.70 -2.94
CA HIS A 332 4.86 -7.86 -1.82
C HIS A 332 6.16 -8.42 -1.23
N ALA A 333 6.91 -7.55 -0.55
CA ALA A 333 8.09 -8.01 0.16
C ALA A 333 7.70 -8.86 1.37
N PHE A 334 8.58 -9.79 1.71
CA PHE A 334 8.41 -10.67 2.86
C PHE A 334 9.78 -11.23 3.24
N PRO A 335 10.12 -11.36 4.53
CA PRO A 335 11.44 -11.78 4.98
C PRO A 335 11.90 -13.05 4.26
N GLU A 336 13.18 -13.08 3.90
CA GLU A 336 13.83 -14.27 3.37
C GLU A 336 14.27 -15.17 4.53
N GLU A 337 14.22 -16.47 4.29
CA GLU A 337 14.61 -17.49 5.26
C GLU A 337 16.13 -17.73 5.22
N SER A 338 16.80 -17.29 4.15
CA SER A 338 18.24 -17.44 3.94
C SER A 338 18.81 -16.22 3.22
N ASN A 339 20.04 -15.83 3.58
CA ASN A 339 20.84 -14.85 2.83
C ASN A 339 21.62 -15.50 1.67
N ASP A 340 21.33 -16.76 1.36
CA ASP A 340 21.96 -17.49 0.27
C ASP A 340 21.52 -16.94 -1.10
N PRO A 341 22.45 -16.46 -1.95
CA PRO A 341 22.17 -16.03 -3.30
C PRO A 341 21.37 -17.04 -4.15
N GLU A 342 21.49 -18.34 -3.90
CA GLU A 342 20.73 -19.37 -4.61
C GLU A 342 19.21 -19.25 -4.36
N THR A 343 18.80 -18.67 -3.23
CA THR A 343 17.39 -18.52 -2.82
C THR A 343 16.76 -17.19 -3.23
N TRP A 344 17.54 -16.22 -3.72
CA TRP A 344 17.03 -14.89 -4.09
C TRP A 344 15.93 -14.92 -5.14
N HIS A 345 15.88 -15.93 -6.02
CA HIS A 345 14.78 -16.06 -6.99
C HIS A 345 13.41 -16.27 -6.32
N GLN A 346 13.37 -16.74 -5.08
CA GLN A 346 12.14 -16.93 -4.29
C GLN A 346 11.59 -15.59 -3.77
N THR A 347 12.43 -14.54 -3.66
CA THR A 347 11.99 -13.18 -3.30
C THR A 347 11.07 -12.55 -4.33
N LEU A 348 11.17 -13.00 -5.59
CA LEU A 348 10.46 -12.47 -6.74
C LEU A 348 9.10 -13.14 -6.97
N ARG A 349 8.74 -14.14 -6.16
CA ARG A 349 7.47 -14.87 -6.31
C ARG A 349 6.31 -14.13 -5.65
N HIS A 350 5.11 -14.29 -6.20
CA HIS A 350 3.86 -13.89 -5.55
C HIS A 350 3.71 -14.62 -4.21
N LYS A 351 3.45 -13.87 -3.13
CA LYS A 351 3.45 -14.41 -1.76
C LYS A 351 2.07 -14.45 -1.11
N SER A 352 1.09 -13.80 -1.72
CA SER A 352 -0.31 -13.79 -1.29
C SER A 352 -1.22 -13.97 -2.50
N ALA A 353 -2.37 -14.58 -2.26
CA ALA A 353 -3.39 -14.76 -3.28
C ALA A 353 -4.75 -14.28 -2.74
N GLY A 354 -5.75 -14.12 -3.60
CA GLY A 354 -7.11 -13.84 -3.15
C GLY A 354 -8.13 -14.57 -3.98
N LYS A 355 -9.25 -14.85 -3.33
CA LYS A 355 -10.36 -15.64 -3.88
C LYS A 355 -11.68 -14.98 -3.55
N GLY A 356 -12.67 -15.18 -4.41
CA GLY A 356 -14.00 -14.64 -4.18
C GLY A 356 -15.04 -15.11 -5.19
N LYS A 357 -16.30 -15.00 -4.78
CA LYS A 357 -17.47 -15.21 -5.66
C LYS A 357 -17.62 -14.06 -6.68
N THR A 358 -17.02 -12.91 -6.41
CA THR A 358 -16.99 -11.73 -7.29
C THR A 358 -15.57 -11.22 -7.46
N ASP A 359 -15.31 -10.56 -8.58
CA ASP A 359 -14.01 -9.93 -8.90
C ASP A 359 -13.48 -9.03 -7.77
N VAL A 360 -14.34 -8.13 -7.29
CA VAL A 360 -13.98 -7.20 -6.22
C VAL A 360 -13.70 -7.92 -4.89
N GLN A 361 -14.41 -9.00 -4.59
CA GLN A 361 -14.17 -9.79 -3.38
C GLN A 361 -12.82 -10.50 -3.46
N ALA A 362 -12.47 -11.09 -4.61
CA ALA A 362 -11.17 -11.72 -4.83
C ALA A 362 -10.02 -10.70 -4.74
N ARG A 363 -10.21 -9.52 -5.34
CA ARG A 363 -9.26 -8.40 -5.24
C ARG A 363 -9.04 -7.93 -3.81
N VAL A 364 -10.12 -7.78 -3.03
CA VAL A 364 -10.02 -7.39 -1.61
C VAL A 364 -9.44 -8.50 -0.75
N SER A 365 -9.77 -9.76 -1.02
CA SER A 365 -9.15 -10.92 -0.35
C SER A 365 -7.64 -10.91 -0.53
N CYS A 366 -7.17 -10.70 -1.77
CA CYS A 366 -5.74 -10.66 -2.09
C CYS A 366 -5.03 -9.48 -1.42
N LEU A 367 -5.65 -8.30 -1.46
CA LEU A 367 -5.13 -7.11 -0.77
C LEU A 367 -5.09 -7.33 0.75
N GLY A 368 -6.12 -7.95 1.32
CA GLY A 368 -6.21 -8.27 2.74
C GLY A 368 -5.11 -9.22 3.19
N GLU A 369 -4.90 -10.33 2.47
CA GLU A 369 -3.83 -11.29 2.76
C GLU A 369 -2.44 -10.64 2.65
N ALA A 370 -2.19 -9.84 1.60
CA ALA A 370 -0.90 -9.15 1.46
C ALA A 370 -0.64 -8.15 2.61
N ILE A 371 -1.66 -7.42 3.06
CA ILE A 371 -1.55 -6.50 4.21
C ILE A 371 -1.37 -7.27 5.52
N GLU A 372 -2.06 -8.40 5.69
CA GLU A 372 -1.88 -9.30 6.84
C GLU A 372 -0.44 -9.79 6.92
N ARG A 373 0.09 -10.35 5.83
CA ARG A 373 1.47 -10.85 5.77
C ARG A 373 2.47 -9.75 6.06
N TYR A 374 2.30 -8.56 5.48
CA TYR A 374 3.13 -7.40 5.80
C TYR A 374 3.07 -7.01 7.29
N SER A 375 1.87 -7.02 7.87
CA SER A 375 1.65 -6.61 9.27
C SER A 375 2.18 -7.62 10.28
N GLY A 376 2.40 -8.88 9.87
CA GLY A 376 3.05 -9.92 10.67
C GLY A 376 4.57 -9.87 10.63
N ILE A 377 5.20 -9.00 9.84
CA ILE A 377 6.66 -8.89 9.75
C ILE A 377 7.20 -8.14 10.97
N TYR A 378 8.20 -8.74 11.63
CA TYR A 378 8.93 -8.12 12.71
C TYR A 378 9.62 -6.82 12.24
N SER A 379 9.25 -5.71 12.87
CA SER A 379 9.72 -4.36 12.53
C SER A 379 10.71 -3.80 13.57
N GLY A 380 10.82 -4.43 14.73
CA GLY A 380 11.73 -4.06 15.82
C GLY A 380 11.11 -3.16 16.89
N ASP A 381 9.93 -2.62 16.63
CA ASP A 381 9.15 -1.74 17.53
C ASP A 381 8.04 -2.49 18.28
N GLU A 382 7.92 -3.81 18.11
CA GLU A 382 7.00 -4.64 18.87
C GLU A 382 7.33 -4.66 20.36
N ILE A 383 6.29 -4.67 21.20
CA ILE A 383 6.42 -4.74 22.66
C ILE A 383 6.98 -6.11 23.03
N ARG A 384 8.12 -6.12 23.73
CA ARG A 384 8.83 -7.34 24.14
C ARG A 384 9.30 -7.25 25.57
N VAL A 385 9.38 -8.40 26.23
CA VAL A 385 9.99 -8.58 27.54
C VAL A 385 11.04 -9.67 27.41
N ARG A 386 12.29 -9.37 27.80
CA ARG A 386 13.38 -10.34 27.78
C ARG A 386 13.43 -11.10 29.11
N GLY A 387 13.51 -12.42 29.05
CA GLY A 387 13.63 -13.26 30.24
C GLY A 387 13.65 -14.76 29.93
N LYS A 388 14.00 -15.55 30.94
CA LYS A 388 13.90 -17.02 30.89
C LYS A 388 12.47 -17.49 31.07
N TYR A 389 12.13 -18.69 30.60
CA TYR A 389 10.79 -19.26 30.80
C TYR A 389 10.41 -19.34 32.27
N SER A 390 11.33 -19.83 33.12
CA SER A 390 11.13 -19.93 34.57
C SER A 390 10.85 -18.58 35.26
N GLN A 391 11.37 -17.46 34.71
CA GLN A 391 11.13 -16.12 35.23
C GLN A 391 9.77 -15.55 34.83
N MET A 392 9.23 -15.99 33.70
CA MET A 392 7.91 -15.56 33.22
C MET A 392 6.76 -16.29 33.94
N GLY A 393 7.05 -17.44 34.55
CA GLY A 393 6.11 -18.24 35.33
C GLY A 393 4.88 -18.67 34.52
N GLU A 394 3.72 -18.77 35.19
CA GLU A 394 2.46 -19.24 34.57
C GLU A 394 1.88 -18.28 33.50
N SER A 395 2.49 -17.10 33.32
CA SER A 395 2.07 -16.16 32.29
C SER A 395 2.66 -16.50 30.93
N ALA A 396 3.78 -17.23 30.87
CA ALA A 396 4.34 -17.71 29.61
C ALA A 396 3.68 -19.02 29.15
N ILE A 397 3.50 -19.14 27.84
CA ILE A 397 3.06 -20.37 27.20
C ILE A 397 4.29 -21.04 26.61
N HIS A 398 4.55 -22.28 27.03
CA HIS A 398 5.70 -23.05 26.57
C HIS A 398 5.58 -23.34 25.06
N PRO A 399 6.64 -23.20 24.24
CA PRO A 399 6.58 -23.39 22.78
C PRO A 399 6.02 -24.75 22.33
N TYR A 400 6.29 -25.81 23.10
CA TYR A 400 5.75 -27.16 22.88
C TYR A 400 4.21 -27.20 22.86
N ALA A 401 3.54 -26.36 23.65
CA ALA A 401 2.08 -26.27 23.69
C ALA A 401 1.48 -25.59 22.45
N LEU A 402 2.33 -25.12 21.53
CA LEU A 402 1.93 -24.49 20.27
C LEU A 402 2.19 -25.44 19.11
N SER A 403 3.39 -26.05 19.08
CA SER A 403 3.86 -26.82 17.93
C SER A 403 3.49 -28.31 17.96
N HIS A 404 3.27 -28.88 19.15
CA HIS A 404 2.83 -30.27 19.33
C HIS A 404 3.68 -31.35 18.62
N TYR A 405 4.96 -31.08 18.34
CA TYR A 405 5.86 -32.13 17.82
C TYR A 405 5.98 -33.28 18.82
N SER A 406 5.91 -34.51 18.33
CA SER A 406 6.08 -35.71 19.15
C SER A 406 7.54 -35.88 19.61
N GLU A 407 7.76 -36.58 20.72
CA GLU A 407 9.11 -36.96 21.15
C GLU A 407 9.87 -37.73 20.06
N SER A 408 9.18 -38.57 19.29
CA SER A 408 9.76 -39.29 18.16
C SER A 408 10.29 -38.35 17.09
N GLN A 409 9.55 -37.29 16.74
CA GLN A 409 9.99 -36.30 15.75
C GLN A 409 11.24 -35.55 16.24
N TYR A 410 11.29 -35.16 17.52
CA TYR A 410 12.49 -34.53 18.07
C TYR A 410 13.72 -35.45 18.04
N ARG A 411 13.55 -36.74 18.38
CA ARG A 411 14.63 -37.73 18.35
C ARG A 411 15.20 -37.94 16.95
N SER A 412 14.35 -37.95 15.91
CA SER A 412 14.75 -38.15 14.51
C SER A 412 14.93 -36.85 13.72
N ARG A 413 14.92 -35.67 14.37
CA ARG A 413 14.81 -34.37 13.66
C ARG A 413 15.91 -34.15 12.62
N TYR A 414 17.14 -34.56 12.92
CA TYR A 414 18.27 -34.36 11.99
C TYR A 414 18.08 -35.14 10.69
N GLU A 415 17.67 -36.40 10.78
CA GLU A 415 17.38 -37.24 9.60
C GLU A 415 16.10 -36.77 8.90
N TRP A 416 15.07 -36.41 9.68
CA TRP A 416 13.80 -35.90 9.17
C TRP A 416 14.01 -34.63 8.34
N ASN A 417 14.68 -33.63 8.91
CA ASN A 417 14.88 -32.32 8.28
C ASN A 417 15.74 -32.38 7.01
N GLN A 418 16.56 -33.42 6.83
CA GLN A 418 17.33 -33.63 5.59
C GLN A 418 16.46 -34.09 4.41
N HIS A 419 15.31 -34.71 4.69
CA HIS A 419 14.45 -35.34 3.68
C HIS A 419 13.09 -34.65 3.51
N HIS A 420 12.78 -33.66 4.35
CA HIS A 420 11.50 -32.98 4.37
C HIS A 420 11.63 -31.49 4.06
N GLN A 421 10.52 -30.91 3.62
CA GLN A 421 10.46 -29.49 3.30
C GLN A 421 10.39 -28.64 4.57
N LEU A 422 10.63 -27.33 4.42
CA LEU A 422 10.63 -26.38 5.54
C LEU A 422 9.31 -26.35 6.31
N ILE A 423 8.17 -26.52 5.64
CA ILE A 423 6.85 -26.60 6.31
C ILE A 423 6.69 -27.83 7.22
N GLN A 424 7.52 -28.86 7.04
CA GLN A 424 7.56 -30.07 7.87
C GLN A 424 8.78 -30.09 8.79
N TRP A 425 9.58 -29.02 8.80
CA TRP A 425 10.79 -28.93 9.58
C TRP A 425 10.48 -29.08 11.07
N VAL A 426 11.32 -29.82 11.78
CA VAL A 426 11.22 -30.03 13.23
C VAL A 426 12.28 -29.18 13.93
N PRO A 427 11.89 -28.26 14.82
CA PRO A 427 12.81 -27.33 15.47
C PRO A 427 13.75 -27.99 16.47
N ASP A 428 14.72 -27.22 16.95
CA ASP A 428 15.47 -27.59 18.13
C ASP A 428 14.57 -27.62 19.38
N PRO A 429 14.86 -28.49 20.37
CA PRO A 429 14.19 -28.43 21.65
C PRO A 429 14.34 -27.04 22.30
N PHE A 430 13.27 -26.55 22.90
CA PHE A 430 13.32 -25.30 23.63
C PHE A 430 14.13 -25.45 24.93
N ASP A 431 15.11 -24.58 25.10
CA ASP A 431 15.95 -24.48 26.31
C ASP A 431 15.34 -23.43 27.25
N GLU A 432 14.67 -23.91 28.30
CA GLU A 432 13.97 -23.05 29.28
C GLU A 432 14.91 -22.11 30.07
N GLU A 433 16.21 -22.41 30.09
CA GLU A 433 17.23 -21.64 30.80
C GLU A 433 17.86 -20.52 29.96
N ARG A 434 17.57 -20.46 28.65
CA ARG A 434 17.99 -19.35 27.79
C ARG A 434 17.02 -18.18 27.91
N GLU A 435 17.59 -16.98 27.96
CA GLU A 435 16.80 -15.76 27.84
C GLU A 435 16.35 -15.57 26.39
N ILE A 436 15.06 -15.34 26.20
CA ILE A 436 14.47 -14.99 24.91
C ILE A 436 13.61 -13.73 25.05
N ASP A 437 13.20 -13.17 23.92
CA ASP A 437 12.17 -12.14 23.88
C ASP A 437 10.77 -12.77 23.88
N TRP A 438 9.91 -12.23 24.73
CA TRP A 438 8.51 -12.63 24.89
C TRP A 438 7.58 -11.50 24.48
N THR A 439 6.62 -11.81 23.62
CA THR A 439 5.56 -10.89 23.17
C THR A 439 4.32 -11.07 24.05
N PRO A 440 3.75 -9.98 24.60
CA PRO A 440 2.49 -10.05 25.33
C PRO A 440 1.32 -10.30 24.36
N VAL A 441 0.51 -11.30 24.65
CA VAL A 441 -0.72 -11.64 23.92
C VAL A 441 -1.93 -11.58 24.84
N TRP A 442 -3.06 -11.12 24.33
CA TRP A 442 -4.28 -10.97 25.13
C TRP A 442 -5.12 -12.24 25.10
N SER A 443 -5.33 -12.87 26.26
CA SER A 443 -6.24 -14.00 26.39
C SER A 443 -7.69 -13.52 26.45
N LEU A 444 -8.49 -13.82 25.41
CA LEU A 444 -9.93 -13.52 25.43
C LEU A 444 -10.71 -14.37 26.43
N THR A 445 -10.22 -15.57 26.77
CA THR A 445 -10.89 -16.47 27.72
C THR A 445 -10.66 -16.06 29.17
N HIS A 446 -9.45 -15.61 29.50
CA HIS A 446 -9.07 -15.26 30.88
C HIS A 446 -8.99 -13.75 31.13
N GLN A 447 -9.07 -12.92 30.08
CA GLN A 447 -8.98 -11.45 30.15
C GLN A 447 -7.68 -10.97 30.84
N VAL A 448 -6.57 -11.63 30.53
CA VAL A 448 -5.23 -11.32 31.04
C VAL A 448 -4.20 -11.40 29.92
N PHE A 449 -3.04 -10.77 30.12
CA PHE A 449 -1.89 -11.00 29.27
C PHE A 449 -1.27 -12.35 29.54
N LYS A 450 -1.00 -13.08 28.47
CA LYS A 450 -0.07 -14.21 28.41
C LYS A 450 1.12 -13.81 27.56
N TYR A 451 2.14 -14.66 27.51
CA TYR A 451 3.37 -14.38 26.79
C TYR A 451 3.74 -15.56 25.90
N LEU A 452 4.04 -15.25 24.64
CA LEU A 452 4.57 -16.19 23.65
C LEU A 452 5.97 -15.76 23.26
N PRO A 453 6.85 -16.69 22.82
CA PRO A 453 8.11 -16.32 22.22
C PRO A 453 7.87 -15.33 21.06
N THR A 454 8.61 -14.22 21.02
CA THR A 454 8.48 -13.25 19.93
C THR A 454 8.74 -13.88 18.58
N ALA A 455 9.67 -14.84 18.51
CA ALA A 455 9.98 -15.62 17.31
C ALA A 455 8.79 -16.45 16.77
N TYR A 456 7.79 -16.75 17.61
CA TYR A 456 6.58 -17.43 17.19
C TYR A 456 5.50 -16.45 16.68
N CYS A 457 5.56 -15.19 17.10
CA CYS A 457 4.53 -14.20 16.79
C CYS A 457 4.76 -13.43 15.48
N TYR A 458 5.99 -13.32 15.00
CA TYR A 458 6.34 -12.41 13.90
C TYR A 458 7.30 -13.04 12.89
N TYR A 459 7.05 -12.79 11.60
CA TYR A 459 7.93 -13.23 10.52
C TYR A 459 9.25 -12.47 10.52
N GLY A 460 10.33 -13.16 10.18
CA GLY A 460 11.66 -12.55 10.06
C GLY A 460 12.32 -12.16 11.38
N TYR A 461 11.76 -12.59 12.52
CA TYR A 461 12.45 -12.48 13.79
C TYR A 461 13.65 -13.45 13.80
N ALA A 462 14.86 -12.92 13.98
CA ALA A 462 16.08 -13.71 13.96
C ALA A 462 16.29 -14.47 15.26
N LEU A 463 16.35 -15.80 15.18
CA LEU A 463 16.83 -16.67 16.25
C LEU A 463 18.33 -16.96 16.08
N PRO A 464 19.08 -17.21 17.17
CA PRO A 464 20.44 -17.73 17.08
C PRO A 464 20.49 -19.06 16.32
N GLU A 465 21.55 -19.30 15.55
CA GLU A 465 21.71 -20.52 14.75
C GLU A 465 21.69 -21.80 15.61
N ASP A 466 22.15 -21.73 16.85
CA ASP A 466 22.19 -22.84 17.80
C ASP A 466 20.91 -22.96 18.65
N HIS A 467 19.87 -22.18 18.33
CA HIS A 467 18.63 -22.11 19.10
C HIS A 467 17.39 -21.82 18.25
N GLY A 468 17.25 -22.53 17.12
CA GLY A 468 16.06 -22.49 16.26
C GLY A 468 14.89 -23.28 16.86
N PHE A 469 14.34 -22.84 18.00
CA PHE A 469 13.35 -23.64 18.75
C PHE A 469 11.89 -23.50 18.26
N CYS A 470 11.60 -22.56 17.38
CA CYS A 470 10.30 -22.40 16.75
C CYS A 470 10.40 -21.66 15.42
N TRP A 471 9.31 -21.71 14.66
CA TRP A 471 9.15 -20.99 13.42
C TRP A 471 7.79 -20.27 13.41
N PRO A 472 7.69 -19.01 12.94
CA PRO A 472 6.40 -18.33 12.79
C PRO A 472 5.68 -18.85 11.53
N ASP A 473 4.46 -19.34 11.69
CA ASP A 473 3.60 -19.70 10.56
C ASP A 473 2.51 -18.64 10.31
N SER A 474 1.58 -18.90 9.39
CA SER A 474 0.46 -18.00 9.09
C SER A 474 -0.87 -18.44 9.69
N ASN A 475 -0.89 -19.55 10.41
CA ASN A 475 -2.12 -20.13 10.89
C ASN A 475 -2.78 -19.23 11.93
N GLY A 476 -3.98 -18.77 11.61
CA GLY A 476 -4.74 -17.87 12.48
C GLY A 476 -4.37 -16.39 12.35
N ASN A 477 -3.44 -16.05 11.45
CA ASN A 477 -3.27 -14.66 11.02
C ASN A 477 -4.47 -14.25 10.16
N ALA A 478 -4.90 -13.00 10.31
CA ALA A 478 -6.02 -12.48 9.53
C ALA A 478 -6.04 -10.96 9.50
N ALA A 479 -6.50 -10.41 8.39
CA ALA A 479 -6.90 -9.01 8.27
C ALA A 479 -8.42 -8.83 8.35
N GLY A 480 -8.85 -7.66 8.81
CA GLY A 480 -10.24 -7.24 8.86
C GLY A 480 -10.37 -5.72 8.89
N ASN A 481 -11.56 -5.19 8.56
CA ASN A 481 -11.81 -3.75 8.67
C ASN A 481 -11.91 -3.29 10.14
N THR A 482 -12.07 -4.25 11.05
CA THR A 482 -12.11 -4.08 12.50
C THR A 482 -11.30 -5.19 13.18
N LYS A 483 -10.94 -4.99 14.45
CA LYS A 483 -10.22 -6.02 15.24
C LYS A 483 -11.07 -7.28 15.40
N GLU A 484 -12.37 -7.10 15.60
CA GLU A 484 -13.34 -8.18 15.76
C GLU A 484 -13.48 -9.03 14.49
N GLU A 485 -13.46 -8.41 13.30
CA GLU A 485 -13.43 -9.13 12.03
C GLU A 485 -12.16 -9.97 11.85
N ALA A 486 -11.00 -9.38 12.17
CA ALA A 486 -9.72 -10.07 12.06
C ALA A 486 -9.67 -11.27 13.02
N ILE A 487 -10.06 -11.08 14.29
CA ILE A 487 -10.11 -12.15 15.29
C ILE A 487 -11.07 -13.27 14.87
N LEU A 488 -12.26 -12.93 14.39
CA LEU A 488 -13.22 -13.92 13.90
C LEU A 488 -12.62 -14.73 12.73
N GLN A 489 -11.98 -14.05 11.78
CA GLN A 489 -11.39 -14.72 10.62
C GLN A 489 -10.22 -15.61 10.99
N GLY A 490 -9.30 -15.14 11.85
CA GLY A 490 -8.17 -15.94 12.32
C GLY A 490 -8.62 -17.14 13.14
N PHE A 491 -9.64 -16.98 14.00
CA PHE A 491 -10.21 -18.11 14.74
C PHE A 491 -10.85 -19.15 13.81
N MET A 492 -11.60 -18.72 12.78
CA MET A 492 -12.16 -19.64 11.79
C MET A 492 -11.08 -20.40 11.03
N GLU A 493 -9.96 -19.75 10.73
CA GLU A 493 -8.83 -20.44 10.10
C GLU A 493 -8.23 -21.51 11.03
N LEU A 494 -8.04 -21.22 12.33
CA LEU A 494 -7.56 -22.22 13.28
C LEU A 494 -8.50 -23.44 13.35
N VAL A 495 -9.81 -23.21 13.40
CA VAL A 495 -10.83 -24.29 13.37
C VAL A 495 -10.77 -25.08 12.07
N GLU A 496 -10.57 -24.40 10.93
CA GLU A 496 -10.42 -25.03 9.62
C GLU A 496 -9.20 -25.96 9.59
N ARG A 497 -8.03 -25.48 10.03
CA ARG A 497 -6.79 -26.27 10.04
C ARG A 497 -6.86 -27.45 11.01
N ASP A 498 -7.47 -27.26 12.18
CA ASP A 498 -7.69 -28.33 13.15
C ASP A 498 -8.57 -29.46 12.58
N ALA A 499 -9.73 -29.12 12.02
CA ALA A 499 -10.62 -30.08 11.39
C ALA A 499 -9.97 -30.80 10.20
N VAL A 500 -9.19 -30.09 9.38
CA VAL A 500 -8.42 -30.68 8.28
C VAL A 500 -7.37 -31.64 8.82
N ALA A 501 -6.61 -31.29 9.86
CA ALA A 501 -5.60 -32.16 10.45
C ALA A 501 -6.23 -33.45 11.01
N LEU A 502 -7.35 -33.33 11.73
CA LEU A 502 -8.10 -34.48 12.26
C LEU A 502 -8.56 -35.41 11.14
N TRP A 503 -9.12 -34.86 10.05
CA TRP A 503 -9.57 -35.64 8.90
C TRP A 503 -8.41 -36.29 8.13
N TRP A 504 -7.39 -35.49 7.78
CA TRP A 504 -6.29 -35.86 6.89
C TRP A 504 -5.36 -36.90 7.53
N TYR A 505 -4.81 -36.61 8.71
CA TYR A 505 -3.81 -37.46 9.34
C TYR A 505 -4.39 -38.78 9.85
N ASN A 506 -5.66 -38.79 10.27
CA ASN A 506 -6.35 -40.01 10.66
C ASN A 506 -7.02 -40.76 9.49
N ARG A 507 -7.02 -40.17 8.28
CA ARG A 507 -7.65 -40.72 7.07
C ARG A 507 -9.12 -41.10 7.31
N VAL A 508 -9.86 -40.22 8.00
CA VAL A 508 -11.25 -40.49 8.41
C VAL A 508 -12.17 -40.41 7.21
N GLN A 509 -13.08 -41.38 7.07
CA GLN A 509 -14.16 -41.28 6.09
C GLN A 509 -15.22 -40.30 6.57
N ARG A 510 -15.60 -39.35 5.71
CA ARG A 510 -16.53 -38.26 6.02
C ARG A 510 -17.68 -38.21 5.02
N PRO A 511 -18.88 -37.82 5.44
CA PRO A 511 -20.04 -37.78 4.55
C PRO A 511 -19.89 -36.69 3.49
N GLY A 512 -20.41 -36.97 2.30
CA GLY A 512 -20.55 -35.97 1.24
C GLY A 512 -21.66 -34.97 1.55
N VAL A 513 -21.50 -33.75 1.07
CA VAL A 513 -22.47 -32.66 1.21
C VAL A 513 -23.37 -32.61 -0.02
N GLN A 514 -24.68 -32.57 0.19
CA GLN A 514 -25.66 -32.34 -0.87
C GLN A 514 -25.74 -30.83 -1.19
N LEU A 515 -25.10 -30.39 -2.27
CA LEU A 515 -24.95 -28.96 -2.60
C LEU A 515 -26.29 -28.26 -2.87
N GLU A 516 -27.27 -28.98 -3.42
CA GLU A 516 -28.58 -28.44 -3.77
C GLU A 516 -29.39 -28.02 -2.52
N SER A 517 -29.05 -28.58 -1.35
CA SER A 517 -29.73 -28.26 -0.09
C SER A 517 -29.45 -26.83 0.42
N PHE A 518 -28.45 -26.14 -0.14
CA PHE A 518 -28.06 -24.81 0.30
C PHE A 518 -28.80 -23.67 -0.41
N ASP A 519 -29.55 -23.94 -1.48
CA ASP A 519 -30.21 -22.89 -2.30
C ASP A 519 -29.22 -21.75 -2.65
N GLU A 520 -28.12 -22.13 -3.31
CA GLU A 520 -27.05 -21.22 -3.70
C GLU A 520 -26.67 -21.44 -5.18
N PRO A 521 -27.16 -20.58 -6.10
CA PRO A 521 -26.96 -20.74 -7.55
C PRO A 521 -25.49 -20.81 -7.98
N TYR A 522 -24.58 -20.20 -7.21
CA TYR A 522 -23.15 -20.28 -7.49
C TYR A 522 -22.60 -21.72 -7.42
N LEU A 523 -23.07 -22.51 -6.46
CA LEU A 523 -22.60 -23.90 -6.27
C LEU A 523 -23.05 -24.81 -7.40
N GLU A 524 -24.26 -24.60 -7.93
CA GLU A 524 -24.75 -25.31 -9.12
C GLU A 524 -23.94 -24.90 -10.36
N ALA A 525 -23.74 -23.59 -10.56
CA ALA A 525 -22.98 -23.08 -11.69
C ALA A 525 -21.53 -23.60 -11.71
N ILE A 526 -20.84 -23.62 -10.56
CA ILE A 526 -19.46 -24.11 -10.50
C ILE A 526 -19.38 -25.63 -10.69
N ALA A 527 -20.34 -26.41 -10.18
CA ALA A 527 -20.39 -27.85 -10.40
C ALA A 527 -20.54 -28.19 -11.89
N ASN A 528 -21.44 -27.49 -12.59
CA ASN A 528 -21.61 -27.61 -14.04
C ASN A 528 -20.35 -27.19 -14.80
N TYR A 529 -19.69 -26.10 -14.37
CA TYR A 529 -18.43 -25.66 -14.97
C TYR A 529 -17.33 -26.72 -14.86
N TYR A 530 -17.13 -27.33 -13.70
CA TYR A 530 -16.14 -28.39 -13.52
C TYR A 530 -16.37 -29.62 -14.42
N GLN A 531 -17.64 -29.97 -14.69
CA GLN A 531 -17.96 -31.04 -15.65
C GLN A 531 -17.42 -30.71 -17.06
N THR A 532 -17.51 -29.45 -17.50
CA THR A 532 -16.95 -29.02 -18.80
C THR A 532 -15.43 -29.17 -18.88
N LEU A 533 -14.74 -29.10 -17.74
CA LEU A 533 -13.30 -29.28 -17.61
C LEU A 533 -12.89 -30.76 -17.49
N SER A 534 -13.84 -31.69 -17.68
CA SER A 534 -13.65 -33.13 -17.43
C SER A 534 -13.10 -33.39 -16.02
N ARG A 535 -13.71 -32.72 -15.05
CA ARG A 535 -13.42 -32.83 -13.62
C ARG A 535 -14.66 -33.24 -12.84
N GLU A 536 -14.47 -34.19 -11.92
CA GLU A 536 -15.42 -34.46 -10.85
C GLU A 536 -15.18 -33.45 -9.72
N PHE A 537 -16.25 -33.07 -9.03
CA PHE A 537 -16.25 -32.13 -7.92
C PHE A 537 -17.22 -32.62 -6.84
N TRP A 538 -16.77 -32.64 -5.59
CA TRP A 538 -17.60 -32.95 -4.43
C TRP A 538 -17.10 -32.22 -3.20
N VAL A 539 -17.92 -32.20 -2.15
CA VAL A 539 -17.56 -31.58 -0.87
C VAL A 539 -17.81 -32.56 0.27
N LEU A 540 -16.89 -32.61 1.23
CA LEU A 540 -17.00 -33.40 2.46
C LEU A 540 -17.29 -32.48 3.65
N ASP A 541 -18.17 -32.91 4.55
CA ASP A 541 -18.34 -32.30 5.87
C ASP A 541 -17.28 -32.85 6.82
N ILE A 542 -16.33 -32.01 7.21
CA ILE A 542 -15.23 -32.35 8.11
C ILE A 542 -15.40 -31.68 9.49
N THR A 543 -16.60 -31.22 9.84
CA THR A 543 -16.93 -30.62 11.14
C THR A 543 -16.45 -31.51 12.29
N SER A 544 -15.67 -30.91 13.20
CA SER A 544 -15.05 -31.54 14.36
C SER A 544 -15.89 -31.35 15.64
N ASP A 545 -15.31 -31.66 16.80
CA ASP A 545 -15.93 -31.59 18.13
C ASP A 545 -16.34 -30.16 18.54
N LEU A 546 -15.72 -29.13 17.97
CA LEU A 546 -16.14 -27.73 18.17
C LEU A 546 -17.52 -27.41 17.58
N ASN A 547 -18.06 -28.31 16.74
CA ASN A 547 -19.38 -28.17 16.11
C ASN A 547 -19.54 -26.87 15.30
N ILE A 548 -18.44 -26.42 14.68
CA ILE A 548 -18.41 -25.30 13.74
C ILE A 548 -18.33 -25.89 12.33
N PRO A 549 -19.25 -25.53 11.41
CA PRO A 549 -19.24 -26.04 10.05
C PRO A 549 -17.90 -25.84 9.35
N THR A 550 -17.27 -26.95 8.97
CA THR A 550 -16.03 -26.98 8.20
C THR A 550 -16.13 -27.96 7.05
N PHE A 551 -15.75 -27.52 5.85
CA PHE A 551 -15.89 -28.29 4.63
C PHE A 551 -14.55 -28.45 3.90
N ALA A 552 -14.40 -29.59 3.23
CA ALA A 552 -13.33 -29.83 2.26
C ALA A 552 -13.93 -30.02 0.87
N ALA A 553 -13.75 -29.04 0.00
CA ALA A 553 -14.07 -29.12 -1.42
C ALA A 553 -12.95 -29.84 -2.15
N ILE A 554 -13.28 -30.79 -3.01
CA ILE A 554 -12.30 -31.63 -3.71
C ILE A 554 -12.71 -31.75 -5.18
N SER A 555 -11.73 -31.66 -6.08
CA SER A 555 -11.92 -31.92 -7.50
C SER A 555 -10.80 -32.77 -8.07
N ARG A 556 -11.13 -33.67 -8.99
CA ARG A 556 -10.15 -34.49 -9.73
C ARG A 556 -10.49 -34.52 -11.21
N ARG A 557 -9.49 -34.71 -12.07
CA ARG A 557 -9.68 -34.98 -13.49
C ARG A 557 -10.07 -36.44 -13.71
N THR A 558 -10.98 -36.66 -14.65
CA THR A 558 -11.47 -38.01 -14.98
C THR A 558 -10.85 -38.59 -16.24
N HIS A 559 -10.18 -37.78 -17.06
CA HIS A 559 -9.75 -38.12 -18.41
C HIS A 559 -8.26 -38.44 -18.56
N LYS A 560 -7.44 -38.29 -17.51
CA LYS A 560 -5.99 -38.57 -17.57
C LYS A 560 -5.40 -38.94 -16.20
N GLN A 561 -4.16 -39.43 -16.24
CA GLN A 561 -3.30 -39.63 -15.07
C GLN A 561 -2.07 -38.69 -15.16
N PRO A 562 -1.61 -38.09 -14.04
CA PRO A 562 -2.25 -38.13 -12.72
C PRO A 562 -3.61 -37.40 -12.71
N GLU A 563 -4.44 -37.70 -11.70
CA GLU A 563 -5.80 -37.15 -11.58
C GLU A 563 -5.82 -35.63 -11.29
N ASP A 564 -4.67 -34.97 -11.08
CA ASP A 564 -4.57 -33.54 -10.78
C ASP A 564 -5.60 -33.07 -9.73
N ILE A 565 -5.57 -33.71 -8.56
CA ILE A 565 -6.50 -33.44 -7.44
C ILE A 565 -6.26 -32.04 -6.90
N PHE A 566 -7.32 -31.25 -6.81
CA PHE A 566 -7.38 -29.97 -6.13
C PHE A 566 -8.28 -30.08 -4.92
N PHE A 567 -7.98 -29.29 -3.90
CA PHE A 567 -8.81 -29.20 -2.71
C PHE A 567 -8.76 -27.80 -2.13
N GLY A 568 -9.82 -27.44 -1.41
CA GLY A 568 -9.95 -26.18 -0.70
C GLY A 568 -10.80 -26.36 0.55
N PHE A 569 -10.58 -25.53 1.53
CA PHE A 569 -11.13 -25.63 2.87
C PHE A 569 -11.86 -24.35 3.26
N GLY A 570 -12.80 -24.51 4.18
CA GLY A 570 -13.60 -23.40 4.64
C GLY A 570 -14.30 -23.72 5.94
N ALA A 571 -14.04 -22.92 6.98
CA ALA A 571 -14.81 -22.92 8.21
C ALA A 571 -15.55 -21.58 8.43
N HIS A 572 -16.76 -21.64 8.97
CA HIS A 572 -17.54 -20.48 9.39
C HIS A 572 -18.76 -20.90 10.22
N PHE A 573 -19.26 -20.02 11.10
CA PHE A 573 -20.51 -20.26 11.85
C PHE A 573 -21.76 -20.41 10.96
N ASP A 574 -21.74 -19.79 9.78
CA ASP A 574 -22.75 -20.00 8.73
C ASP A 574 -22.24 -21.08 7.75
N PRO A 575 -22.90 -22.23 7.65
CA PRO A 575 -22.43 -23.33 6.81
C PRO A 575 -22.43 -22.98 5.32
N LYS A 576 -23.32 -22.09 4.84
CA LYS A 576 -23.30 -21.63 3.44
C LYS A 576 -22.01 -20.86 3.15
N VAL A 577 -21.60 -20.01 4.08
CA VAL A 577 -20.34 -19.25 3.96
C VAL A 577 -19.12 -20.17 4.05
N ALA A 578 -19.11 -21.13 4.97
CA ALA A 578 -18.03 -22.12 5.09
C ALA A 578 -17.86 -22.92 3.77
N LEU A 579 -18.99 -23.36 3.19
CA LEU A 579 -19.01 -24.08 1.91
C LEU A 579 -18.49 -23.21 0.75
N LEU A 580 -18.94 -21.96 0.65
CA LEU A 580 -18.45 -21.01 -0.35
C LEU A 580 -16.95 -20.74 -0.23
N ARG A 581 -16.41 -20.67 1.00
CA ARG A 581 -14.97 -20.51 1.23
C ARG A 581 -14.17 -21.71 0.72
N ALA A 582 -14.62 -22.94 1.04
CA ALA A 582 -13.97 -24.16 0.57
C ALA A 582 -13.93 -24.25 -0.95
N VAL A 583 -15.07 -23.97 -1.61
CA VAL A 583 -15.17 -24.01 -3.07
C VAL A 583 -14.34 -22.90 -3.73
N THR A 584 -14.40 -21.67 -3.21
CA THR A 584 -13.58 -20.59 -3.77
C THR A 584 -12.08 -20.76 -3.51
N GLU A 585 -11.69 -21.51 -2.46
CA GLU A 585 -10.28 -21.89 -2.25
C GLU A 585 -9.81 -22.92 -3.25
N MET A 586 -10.63 -23.94 -3.53
CA MET A 586 -10.30 -24.94 -4.54
C MET A 586 -10.18 -24.32 -5.95
N ASN A 587 -10.87 -23.21 -6.20
CA ASN A 587 -10.79 -22.47 -7.46
C ASN A 587 -9.51 -21.61 -7.60
N GLN A 588 -8.90 -21.21 -6.48
CA GLN A 588 -7.73 -20.31 -6.39
C GLN A 588 -6.45 -21.06 -6.76
#